data_AF-A0A1Q8KM35-F1
#
_entry.id   AF-A0A1Q8KM35-F1
#
_cell.length_a   1.000
_cell.length_b   1.000
_cell.length_c   1.000
_cell.angle_alpha   90.00
_cell.angle_beta   90.00
_cell.angle_gamma   90.00
#
_symmetry.space_group_name_H-M   'P 1'
#
loop_
_entity.id
_entity.type
_entity.pdbx_description
1 polymer ?
#
loop_
_entity_poly.entity_id
_entity_poly.type
_entity_poly.pdbx_seq_one_letter_code
_entity_poly.pdbx_strand_id
1 'polypeptide(L)'
;MPWATRQQRLYELENILDQEGIDEADRLWISEQLERLRAADGSLPEKQEKEIWGGIKRRAPGLFKGTGASLVAALVTAGVKSTLGLP
;
A
#
# COMPACT_ATOMS: atom_id res chain seq x y z
N MET A 1 13.68 -11.89 0.16
CA MET A 1 13.12 -12.42 -1.10
C MET A 1 13.24 -11.37 -2.19
N PRO A 2 14.20 -11.47 -3.14
CA PRO A 2 14.50 -10.37 -4.07
C PRO A 2 13.68 -10.38 -5.37
N TRP A 3 12.66 -11.24 -5.53
CA TRP A 3 12.09 -11.52 -6.85
C TRP A 3 10.66 -11.02 -7.10
N ALA A 4 9.91 -10.56 -6.09
CA ALA A 4 8.55 -10.08 -6.33
C ALA A 4 8.56 -8.74 -7.08
N THR A 5 7.86 -8.65 -8.21
CA THR A 5 7.68 -7.39 -8.95
C THR A 5 6.81 -6.40 -8.14
N ARG A 6 6.84 -5.10 -8.47
CA ARG A 6 5.97 -4.09 -7.85
C ARG A 6 4.49 -4.54 -7.87
N GLN A 7 4.04 -5.04 -9.02
CA GLN A 7 2.68 -5.53 -9.21
C GLN A 7 2.35 -6.73 -8.33
N GLN A 8 3.26 -7.70 -8.19
CA GLN A 8 3.04 -8.86 -7.32
C GLN A 8 2.86 -8.43 -5.86
N ARG A 9 3.66 -7.48 -5.38
CA ARG A 9 3.51 -6.95 -4.02
C ARG A 9 2.18 -6.23 -3.81
N LEU A 10 1.69 -5.50 -4.81
CA LEU A 10 0.38 -4.86 -4.75
C LEU A 10 -0.76 -5.89 -4.68
N TYR A 11 -0.68 -6.98 -5.44
CA TYR A 11 -1.64 -8.11 -5.32
C TYR A 11 -1.57 -8.79 -3.95
N GLU A 12 -0.38 -8.97 -3.39
CA GLU A 12 -0.24 -9.53 -2.03
C GLU A 12 -0.88 -8.62 -0.97
N LEU A 13 -0.81 -7.29 -1.13
CA LEU A 13 -1.53 -6.37 -0.25
C LEU A 13 -3.05 -6.52 -0.38
N GLU A 14 -3.58 -6.69 -1.59
CA GLU A 14 -5.02 -6.96 -1.80
C GLU A 14 -5.46 -8.25 -1.10
N ASN A 15 -4.66 -9.32 -1.19
CA ASN A 15 -4.94 -10.57 -0.49
C ASN A 15 -4.94 -10.42 1.03
N ILE A 16 -4.10 -9.54 1.59
CA ILE A 16 -4.10 -9.24 3.01
C ILE A 16 -5.36 -8.45 3.41
N LEU A 17 -5.73 -7.44 2.62
CA LEU A 17 -6.93 -6.63 2.88
C LEU A 17 -8.20 -7.48 2.93
N ASP A 18 -8.30 -8.47 2.07
CA ASP A 18 -9.43 -9.42 2.03
C ASP A 18 -9.58 -10.22 3.33
N GLN A 19 -8.51 -10.34 4.12
CA GLN A 19 -8.50 -11.04 5.40
C GLN A 19 -8.74 -10.12 6.61
N GLU A 20 -8.63 -8.79 6.44
CA GLU A 20 -8.72 -7.82 7.57
C GLU A 20 -10.15 -7.46 7.98
N GLY A 21 -11.18 -7.93 7.27
CA GLY A 21 -12.57 -7.66 7.63
C GLY A 21 -12.95 -6.17 7.55
N ILE A 22 -12.32 -5.43 6.65
CA ILE A 22 -12.55 -4.01 6.38
C ILE A 22 -13.95 -3.85 5.78
N ASP A 23 -14.64 -2.75 6.12
CA ASP A 23 -15.93 -2.46 5.50
C ASP A 23 -15.80 -2.30 3.98
N GLU A 24 -16.90 -2.55 3.28
CA GLU A 24 -16.92 -2.59 1.83
C GLU A 24 -16.56 -1.25 1.18
N ALA A 25 -16.92 -0.12 1.81
CA ALA A 25 -16.66 1.21 1.28
C ALA A 25 -15.16 1.56 1.37
N ASP A 26 -14.55 1.31 2.53
CA ASP A 26 -13.11 1.49 2.69
C ASP A 26 -12.32 0.50 1.84
N ARG A 27 -12.77 -0.76 1.73
CA ARG A 27 -12.16 -1.75 0.82
C ARG A 27 -12.18 -1.27 -0.63
N LEU A 28 -13.33 -0.83 -1.12
CA LEU A 28 -13.47 -0.33 -2.50
C LEU A 28 -12.54 0.86 -2.75
N TRP A 29 -12.49 1.81 -1.81
CA TRP A 29 -11.61 2.96 -1.91
C TRP A 29 -10.12 2.56 -1.93
N ILE A 30 -9.71 1.63 -1.07
CA ILE A 30 -8.33 1.14 -1.01
C ILE A 30 -7.96 0.42 -2.30
N SER A 31 -8.82 -0.47 -2.82
CA SER A 31 -8.60 -1.17 -4.09
C SER A 31 -8.40 -0.18 -5.25
N GLU A 32 -9.20 0.89 -5.31
CA GLU A 32 -9.00 1.94 -6.32
C GLU A 32 -7.62 2.61 -6.19
N GLN A 33 -7.16 2.87 -4.95
CA GLN A 33 -5.85 3.48 -4.75
C GLN A 33 -4.69 2.53 -5.08
N LEU A 34 -4.81 1.24 -4.77
CA LEU A 34 -3.81 0.23 -5.16
C LEU A 34 -3.73 0.09 -6.68
N GLU A 35 -4.85 0.18 -7.39
CA GLU A 35 -4.86 0.18 -8.85
C GLU A 35 -4.18 1.43 -9.42
N ARG A 36 -4.41 2.62 -8.83
CA ARG A 36 -3.68 3.84 -9.22
C ARG A 36 -2.17 3.69 -9.03
N LEU A 37 -1.73 3.09 -7.93
CA LEU A 37 -0.31 2.80 -7.66
C LEU A 37 0.28 1.81 -8.66
N ARG A 38 -0.53 0.85 -9.14
CA ARG A 38 -0.18 -0.14 -10.15
C ARG A 38 -0.05 0.49 -11.52
N ALA A 39 -1.05 1.25 -11.94
CA ALA A 39 -1.12 1.92 -13.25
C ALA A 39 0.01 2.94 -13.45
N ALA A 40 0.40 3.63 -12.38
CA ALA A 40 1.48 4.60 -12.46
C ALA A 40 2.90 3.98 -12.42
N ASP A 41 3.01 2.69 -12.11
CA ASP A 41 4.27 1.92 -12.06
C ASP A 41 5.44 2.66 -11.37
N GLY A 42 5.16 3.27 -10.21
CA GLY A 42 6.18 4.00 -9.43
C GLY A 42 6.53 5.40 -9.94
N SER A 43 5.83 5.91 -10.96
CA SER A 43 6.04 7.25 -11.52
C SER A 43 5.17 8.34 -10.87
N LEU A 44 4.52 8.06 -9.73
CA LEU A 44 3.72 9.06 -9.02
C LEU A 44 4.61 10.10 -8.34
N PRO A 45 4.22 11.39 -8.35
CA PRO A 45 4.85 12.39 -7.51
C PRO A 45 4.79 11.99 -6.02
N GLU A 46 5.88 12.22 -5.28
CA GLU A 46 5.99 11.82 -3.87
C GLU A 46 4.82 12.33 -3.01
N LYS A 47 4.36 13.57 -3.26
CA LYS A 47 3.22 14.15 -2.54
C LYS A 47 1.94 13.31 -2.73
N GLN A 48 1.68 12.88 -3.97
CA GLN A 48 0.51 12.07 -4.30
C GLN A 48 0.66 10.65 -3.73
N GLU A 49 1.86 10.08 -3.80
CA GLU A 49 2.16 8.80 -3.16
C GLU A 49 1.92 8.86 -1.64
N LYS A 50 2.34 9.93 -0.95
CA LYS A 50 2.06 10.14 0.48
C LYS A 50 0.57 10.22 0.78
N GLU A 51 -0.19 10.97 -0.01
CA GLU A 51 -1.64 11.12 0.19
C GLU A 51 -2.36 9.77 0.05
N ILE A 52 -1.98 8.97 -0.96
CA ILE A 52 -2.51 7.63 -1.18
C ILE A 52 -2.20 6.72 0.02
N TRP A 53 -0.92 6.52 0.35
CA TRP A 53 -0.55 5.59 1.41
C TRP A 53 -1.01 6.05 2.79
N GLY A 54 -1.05 7.36 3.05
CA GLY A 54 -1.63 7.92 4.27
C GLY A 54 -3.13 7.64 4.38
N GLY A 55 -3.86 7.73 3.26
CA GLY A 55 -5.28 7.36 3.20
C GLY A 55 -5.51 5.87 3.39
N ILE A 56 -4.66 5.01 2.81
CA ILE A 56 -4.72 3.55 3.01
C ILE A 56 -4.44 3.21 4.48
N LYS A 57 -3.41 3.80 5.10
CA LYS A 57 -3.07 3.57 6.51
C LYS A 57 -4.20 3.93 7.47
N ARG A 58 -4.98 4.97 7.16
CA ARG A 58 -6.11 5.39 7.98
C ARG A 58 -7.25 4.35 7.99
N ARG A 59 -7.47 3.69 6.85
CA ARG A 59 -8.59 2.77 6.61
C ARG A 59 -8.24 1.31 6.88
N ALA A 60 -7.02 0.92 6.54
CA ALA A 60 -6.45 -0.40 6.76
C ALA A 60 -5.15 -0.30 7.58
N PRO A 61 -5.22 0.07 8.87
CA PRO A 61 -4.03 0.16 9.71
C PRO A 61 -3.36 -1.20 9.95
N GLY A 62 -4.08 -2.31 9.77
CA GLY A 62 -3.54 -3.66 9.88
C GLY A 62 -2.54 -3.98 8.75
N LEU A 63 -2.80 -3.48 7.54
CA LEU A 63 -1.90 -3.62 6.38
C LEU A 63 -0.48 -3.06 6.65
N PHE A 64 -0.33 -2.17 7.62
CA PHE A 64 0.95 -1.58 8.03
C PHE A 64 1.59 -2.33 9.20
N LYS A 65 1.21 -3.58 9.42
CA LYS A 65 1.78 -4.49 10.43
C LYS A 65 2.27 -5.78 9.76
N GLY A 66 3.16 -6.51 10.45
CA GLY A 66 3.64 -7.84 10.02
C GLY A 66 4.13 -7.89 8.57
N THR A 67 3.61 -8.85 7.80
CA THR A 67 3.95 -9.05 6.38
C THR A 67 3.56 -7.84 5.52
N GLY A 68 2.39 -7.25 5.77
CA GLY A 68 1.92 -6.07 5.03
C GLY A 68 2.88 -4.88 5.16
N ALA A 69 3.38 -4.60 6.38
CA ALA A 69 4.37 -3.55 6.61
C ALA A 69 5.62 -3.71 5.74
N SER A 70 6.10 -4.96 5.60
CA SER A 70 7.29 -5.27 4.80
C SER A 70 7.03 -5.08 3.30
N LEU A 71 5.82 -5.40 2.82
CA LEU A 71 5.41 -5.20 1.44
C LEU A 71 5.25 -3.71 1.12
N VAL A 72 4.58 -2.94 1.99
CA VAL A 72 4.46 -1.49 1.82
C VAL A 72 5.84 -0.84 1.81
N ALA A 73 6.73 -1.20 2.74
CA ALA A 73 8.10 -0.69 2.77
C ALA A 73 8.91 -1.02 1.50
N ALA A 74 8.57 -2.08 0.77
CA ALA A 74 9.20 -2.41 -0.52
C ALA A 74 8.57 -1.67 -1.71
N LEU A 75 7.39 -1.07 -1.52
CA LEU A 75 6.63 -0.36 -2.56
C LEU A 75 6.80 1.16 -2.50
N VAL A 76 7.07 1.71 -1.33
CA VAL A 76 7.15 3.16 -1.13
C VAL A 76 8.56 3.72 -1.29
N THR A 77 8.64 4.96 -1.79
CA THR A 77 9.88 5.74 -1.81
C THR A 77 10.40 6.04 -0.39
N ALA A 78 11.69 6.34 -0.27
CA ALA A 78 12.31 6.64 1.03
C ALA A 78 11.64 7.83 1.76
N GLY A 79 11.25 8.87 1.02
CA GLY A 79 10.53 10.02 1.56
C GLY A 79 9.15 9.66 2.13
N VAL A 80 8.48 8.66 1.56
CA VAL A 80 7.18 8.16 2.01
C VAL A 80 7.32 7.20 3.20
N LYS A 81 8.37 6.37 3.26
CA LYS A 81 8.64 5.46 4.40
C LYS A 81 8.65 6.18 5.75
N SER A 82 9.41 7.27 5.83
CA SER A 82 9.55 8.06 7.06
C SER A 82 8.19 8.60 7.52
N THR A 83 7.36 9.10 6.61
CA THR A 83 6.02 9.61 6.95
C THR A 83 5.04 8.54 7.39
N LEU A 84 5.26 7.29 6.98
CA LEU A 84 4.43 6.15 7.36
C LEU A 84 4.93 5.43 8.62
N GLY A 85 6.09 5.83 9.16
CA GLY A 85 6.70 5.14 10.30
C GLY A 85 7.16 3.72 9.96
N LEU A 86 7.57 3.49 8.71
CA LEU A 86 8.07 2.21 8.23
C LEU A 86 9.61 2.15 8.35
N PRO A 87 10.18 0.94 8.54
CA PRO A 87 11.64 0.74 8.59
C PRO A 87 12.33 0.99 7.24
#